data_AF-A0A227GCT1-F1
#
_entry.id   AF-A0A227GCT1-F1
#
_cell.length_a   1.000
_cell.length_b   1.000
_cell.length_c   1.000
_cell.angle_alpha   90.00
_cell.angle_beta   90.00
_cell.angle_gamma   90.00
#
_symmetry.space_group_name_H-M   'P 1'
#
loop_
_entity.id
_entity.type
_entity.pdbx_description
1 polymer ?
#
loop_
_entity_poly.entity_id
_entity_poly.type
_entity_poly.pdbx_seq_one_letter_code
_entity_poly.pdbx_strand_id
1 'polypeptide(L)' 'PERIALLAMYHDSSEVLTGDLPTPVKYYNPEIAKEYKKIEAAAEHKLLSMLPEEFQEDFAPFLLSHSSHEE' A
#
# COMPACT_ATOMS: atom_id res chain seq x y z
N PRO A 1 20.65 6.32 0.91
CA PRO A 1 20.16 5.54 2.07
C PRO A 1 18.79 6.00 2.59
N GLU A 2 18.56 7.30 2.51
CA GLU A 2 17.39 8.08 2.89
C GLU A 2 16.11 7.60 2.19
N ARG A 3 16.17 7.30 0.88
CA ARG A 3 15.01 6.80 0.12
C ARG A 3 14.50 5.47 0.66
N ILE A 4 15.40 4.54 0.98
CA ILE A 4 15.04 3.23 1.52
C ILE A 4 14.43 3.38 2.91
N ALA A 5 14.98 4.27 3.75
CA ALA A 5 14.41 4.57 5.05
C ALA A 5 12.99 5.13 4.95
N LEU A 6 12.73 6.06 4.03
CA LEU A 6 11.39 6.59 3.80
C LEU A 6 10.42 5.51 3.32
N LEU A 7 10.81 4.68 2.36
CA LEU A 7 9.96 3.57 1.91
C LEU A 7 9.64 2.62 3.06
N ALA A 8 10.63 2.25 3.88
CA ALA A 8 10.41 1.41 5.05
C ALA A 8 9.47 2.05 6.09
N MET A 9 9.54 3.38 6.28
CA MET A 9 8.64 4.09 7.17
C MET A 9 7.18 4.08 6.68
N TYR A 10 6.95 4.07 5.37
CA TYR A 10 5.61 4.22 4.79
C TYR A 10 4.99 2.94 4.24
N HIS A 11 5.73 1.83 4.12
CA HIS A 11 5.26 0.63 3.39
C HIS A 11 3.93 0.03 3.88
N ASP A 12 3.66 0.05 5.19
CA ASP A 12 2.42 -0.49 5.77
C ASP A 12 1.39 0.62 6.12
N SER A 13 1.54 1.84 5.58
CA SER A 13 0.67 2.96 5.97
C SER A 13 -0.81 2.72 5.61
N SER A 14 -1.08 1.97 4.54
CA SER A 14 -2.43 1.61 4.12
C SER A 14 -3.14 0.69 5.13
N GLU A 15 -2.39 -0.02 5.99
CA GLU A 15 -2.93 -0.91 7.03
C GLU A 15 -3.67 -0.16 8.14
N VAL A 16 -3.50 1.16 8.25
CA VAL A 16 -4.34 2.00 9.10
C VAL A 16 -5.81 1.92 8.68
N LEU A 17 -6.09 1.67 7.40
CA LEU A 17 -7.45 1.53 6.86
C LEU A 17 -7.89 0.06 6.74
N THR A 18 -7.00 -0.85 6.36
CA THR A 18 -7.36 -2.26 6.11
C THR A 18 -7.22 -3.15 7.34
N GLY A 19 -6.43 -2.72 8.34
CA GLY A 19 -5.87 -3.60 9.37
C GLY A 19 -4.70 -4.44 8.83
N ASP A 20 -3.82 -4.88 9.75
CA ASP A 20 -2.78 -5.86 9.46
C ASP A 20 -3.41 -7.19 9.08
N LEU A 21 -2.87 -7.83 8.04
CA LEU A 21 -3.31 -9.12 7.56
C LEU A 21 -2.18 -10.14 7.67
N PRO A 22 -2.36 -11.22 8.45
CA PRO A 22 -1.34 -12.25 8.57
C PRO A 22 -0.98 -12.86 7.20
N THR A 23 0.31 -13.01 6.93
CA THR A 23 0.84 -13.58 5.67
C THR A 23 0.16 -14.90 5.24
N PRO A 24 -0.14 -15.87 6.14
CA PRO A 24 -0.83 -17.09 5.74
C PRO A 24 -2.24 -16.86 5.17
N VAL A 25 -2.91 -15.78 5.58
CA VAL A 25 -4.24 -15.40 5.08
C VAL A 25 -4.10 -14.67 3.75
N LYS A 26 -3.15 -13.73 3.62
CA LYS A 26 -2.88 -12.97 2.39
C LYS A 26 -2.59 -13.89 1.20
N TYR A 27 -1.89 -15.00 1.43
CA TYR A 27 -1.45 -15.94 0.40
C TYR A 27 -2.13 -17.32 0.46
N TYR A 28 -3.29 -17.42 1.14
CA TYR A 28 -3.99 -18.70 1.29
C TYR A 28 -4.31 -19.37 -0.06
N ASN A 29 -4.75 -18.58 -1.05
CA ASN A 29 -4.91 -19.01 -2.43
C ASN A 29 -4.78 -17.82 -3.41
N PRO A 30 -4.63 -18.07 -4.73
CA PRO A 30 -4.45 -17.00 -5.72
C PRO A 30 -5.63 -16.01 -5.82
N GLU A 31 -6.86 -16.48 -5.62
CA GLU A 31 -8.06 -15.61 -5.69
C GLU A 31 -8.07 -14.62 -4.52
N ILE A 32 -7.82 -15.10 -3.31
CA ILE A 32 -7.72 -14.30 -2.11
C ILE A 32 -6.58 -13.28 -2.23
N ALA A 33 -5.39 -13.71 -2.67
CA ALA A 33 -4.26 -12.82 -2.87
C ALA A 33 -4.59 -11.69 -3.87
N LYS A 34 -5.29 -12.02 -4.97
CA LYS A 34 -5.72 -11.05 -5.98
C LYS A 34 -6.75 -10.06 -5.44
N GLU A 35 -7.76 -10.52 -4.71
CA GLU A 35 -8.77 -9.63 -4.13
C GLU A 35 -8.14 -8.73 -3.05
N TYR A 36 -7.20 -9.25 -2.26
CA TYR A 36 -6.46 -8.42 -1.29
C TYR A 36 -5.64 -7.32 -1.96
N LYS A 37 -4.92 -7.61 -3.05
CA LYS A 37 -4.20 -6.58 -3.81
C LYS A 37 -5.10 -5.42 -4.24
N LYS A 38 -6.38 -5.69 -4.56
CA LYS A 38 -7.34 -4.62 -4.90
C LYS A 38 -7.76 -3.80 -3.69
N ILE A 39 -7.97 -4.46 -2.54
CA ILE A 39 -8.31 -3.78 -1.28
C ILE A 39 -7.16 -2.88 -0.84
N GLU A 40 -5.93 -3.39 -0.90
CA GLU A 40 -4.68 -2.68 -0.58
C GLU A 40 -4.54 -1.44 -1.48
N ALA A 41 -4.63 -1.59 -2.81
CA ALA A 41 -4.58 -0.45 -3.74
C ALA A 41 -5.68 0.60 -3.48
N ALA A 42 -6.90 0.16 -3.16
CA ALA A 42 -7.99 1.08 -2.81
C ALA A 42 -7.69 1.85 -1.52
N ALA A 43 -7.09 1.20 -0.52
CA ALA A 43 -6.69 1.81 0.73
C ALA A 43 -5.53 2.81 0.54
N GLU A 44 -4.52 2.46 -0.26
CA GLU A 44 -3.41 3.37 -0.62
C GLU A 44 -3.92 4.65 -1.29
N HIS A 45 -4.76 4.52 -2.32
CA HIS A 45 -5.35 5.68 -2.99
C HIS A 45 -6.26 6.49 -2.07
N LYS A 46 -7.00 5.81 -1.19
CA LYS A 46 -7.84 6.48 -0.20
C LYS A 46 -6.98 7.28 0.78
N LEU A 47 -5.90 6.70 1.28
CA LEU A 47 -4.95 7.36 2.18
C LEU A 47 -4.31 8.58 1.51
N LEU A 48 -3.87 8.45 0.26
CA LEU A 48 -3.32 9.56 -0.51
C LEU A 48 -4.31 10.71 -0.66
N SER A 49 -5.59 10.41 -0.95
CA SER A 49 -6.64 11.42 -1.10
C SER A 49 -7.01 12.15 0.20
N MET A 50 -6.56 11.65 1.36
CA MET A 50 -6.75 12.34 2.65
C MET A 50 -5.73 13.47 2.86
N LEU A 51 -4.65 13.50 2.08
CA LEU A 51 -3.69 14.60 2.13
C LEU A 51 -4.24 15.83 1.38
N PRO A 52 -3.86 17.05 1.81
CA PRO A 52 -4.03 18.24 1.00
C PRO A 52 -3.48 18.05 -0.41
N GLU A 53 -4.17 18.60 -1.43
CA GLU A 53 -3.85 18.39 -2.85
C GLU A 53 -2.39 18.69 -3.19
N GLU A 54 -1.83 19.75 -2.58
CA GLU A 54 -0.43 20.18 -2.75
C GLU A 54 0.61 19.13 -2.33
N PHE A 55 0.26 18.17 -1.47
CA PHE A 55 1.18 17.13 -1.00
C PHE A 55 0.95 15.76 -1.65
N GLN A 56 -0.11 15.58 -2.44
CA GLN A 56 -0.43 14.28 -3.01
C GLN A 56 0.67 13.80 -3.97
N GLU A 57 1.21 14.70 -4.79
CA GLU A 57 2.29 14.34 -5.73
C GLU A 57 3.58 13.93 -5.00
N ASP A 58 3.94 14.65 -3.93
CA ASP A 58 5.14 14.38 -3.15
C ASP A 58 5.08 13.04 -2.40
N PHE A 59 3.89 12.65 -1.92
CA PHE A 59 3.69 11.44 -1.12
C PHE A 59 3.32 10.20 -1.93
N ALA A 60 2.80 10.36 -3.15
CA ALA A 60 2.42 9.24 -4.01
C ALA A 60 3.54 8.18 -4.18
N PRO A 61 4.83 8.52 -4.36
CA PRO A 61 5.90 7.54 -4.51
C PRO A 61 6.23 6.72 -3.25
N PHE A 62 5.66 7.09 -2.10
CA PHE A 62 5.87 6.41 -0.81
C PHE A 62 4.62 5.70 -0.32
N LEU A 63 3.42 6.16 -0.71
CA LEU A 63 2.14 5.59 -0.29
C LEU A 63 1.52 4.64 -1.32
N LEU A 64 1.85 4.78 -2.61
CA LEU A 64 1.32 3.89 -3.66
C LEU A 64 2.34 2.81 -3.96
N SER A 65 1.92 1.55 -3.84
CA SER A 65 2.72 0.43 -4.29
C SER A 65 2.82 0.49 -5.82
N HIS A 66 4.04 0.70 -6.34
CA HIS A 66 4.29 0.49 -7.75
C HIS A 66 4.11 -1.01 -7.97
N SER A 67 3.11 -1.40 -8.74
CA SER A 67 2.79 -2.78 -9.09
C SER A 67 4.02 -3.49 -9.68
N SER A 68 4.87 -3.99 -8.79
CA SER A 68 6.14 -4.66 -9.06
C SER A 68 6.05 -6.10 -8.59
N HIS A 69 4.89 -6.72 -8.75
CA HIS A 69 4.69 -8.15 -8.55
C HIS A 69 3.75 -8.66 -9.65
N GLU A 70 4.25 -8.59 -10.89
CA GLU A 70 3.98 -9.62 -11.89
C GLU A 70 4.72 -10.89 -11.45
N GLU A 71 4.03 -11.71 -10.67
CA GLU A 71 4.24 -13.16 -10.64
C GLU A 71 2.88 -13.83 -10.85
#